data_AF-A0ABD5QHY1-F1
#
_entry.id   AF-A0ABD5QHY1-F1
#
_cell.length_a   1.000
_cell.length_b   1.000
_cell.length_c   1.000
_cell.angle_alpha   90.00
_cell.angle_beta   90.00
_cell.angle_gamma   90.00
#
_symmetry.space_group_name_H-M   'P 1'
#
loop_
_entity.id
_entity.type
_entity.pdbx_description
1 polymer ?
#
loop_
_entity_poly.entity_id
_entity_poly.type
_entity_poly.pdbx_seq_one_letter_code
_entity_poly.pdbx_strand_id
1 'polypeptide(L)'
;MATNVGDSASSTTTGTSLGQRLNSFFKDQALYGRFRIPTLIALLAGIAWAFQPVATFYALDQDVRIDIMNAAAAEWIVHFMMPFGIWLFVWAAFFALAKLLGGRIRVGRLFKLAGWGLAPIAAFGIVRAVGNYYAFQGETLPHEVRRGVMSAELEGYENMVAEVGADPAIVAATAAGCLLLVPSALLWMYAVRHSTDLEHRQVLTVVVVPTLALAAYFVGNLFL
;
A
#
# COMPACT_ATOMS: atom_id res chain seq x y z
N MET A 1 -14.70 -62.69 27.67
CA MET A 1 -15.54 -61.53 27.29
C MET A 1 -14.79 -60.29 27.75
N ALA A 2 -13.93 -59.75 26.90
CA ALA A 2 -13.01 -58.65 27.24
C ALA A 2 -13.56 -57.35 26.64
N THR A 3 -13.94 -56.42 27.50
CA THR A 3 -14.46 -55.09 27.17
C THR A 3 -13.34 -54.20 26.67
N ASN A 4 -13.41 -53.85 25.38
CA ASN A 4 -12.49 -52.92 24.74
C ASN A 4 -12.86 -51.50 25.21
N VAL A 5 -12.05 -50.94 26.11
CA VAL A 5 -12.20 -49.59 26.64
C VAL A 5 -11.80 -48.62 25.54
N GLY A 6 -12.74 -47.78 25.11
CA GLY A 6 -12.54 -46.81 24.05
C GLY A 6 -11.54 -45.74 24.45
N ASP A 7 -10.40 -45.74 23.76
CA ASP A 7 -9.47 -44.62 23.70
C ASP A 7 -10.20 -43.42 23.10
N SER A 8 -10.67 -42.55 23.97
CA SER A 8 -11.16 -41.21 23.63
C SER A 8 -9.96 -40.37 23.23
N ALA A 9 -9.58 -40.48 21.96
CA ALA A 9 -8.57 -39.65 21.33
C ALA A 9 -9.02 -38.18 21.40
N SER A 10 -8.55 -37.47 22.43
CA SER A 10 -8.63 -36.04 22.54
C SER A 10 -7.83 -35.44 21.38
N SER A 11 -8.52 -35.04 20.32
CA SER A 11 -7.96 -34.31 19.19
C SER A 11 -7.63 -32.89 19.64
N THR A 12 -6.51 -32.75 20.37
CA THR A 12 -5.92 -31.46 20.70
C THR A 12 -5.59 -30.76 19.40
N THR A 13 -6.49 -29.89 18.97
CA THR A 13 -6.38 -29.09 17.76
C THR A 13 -5.33 -28.02 18.06
N THR A 14 -4.05 -28.37 17.95
CA THR A 14 -2.94 -27.45 18.14
C THR A 14 -3.05 -26.37 17.07
N GLY A 15 -3.61 -25.22 17.45
CA GLY A 15 -3.77 -24.06 16.58
C GLY A 15 -2.41 -23.67 16.02
N THR A 16 -2.21 -23.90 14.72
CA THR A 16 -1.00 -23.46 14.02
C THR A 16 -0.84 -21.96 14.17
N SER A 17 0.32 -21.53 14.69
CA SER A 17 0.61 -20.10 14.90
C SER A 17 0.53 -19.34 13.58
N LEU A 18 0.15 -18.05 13.63
CA LEU A 18 0.05 -17.19 12.45
C LEU A 18 1.36 -17.21 11.63
N GLY A 19 2.51 -17.18 12.30
CA GLY A 19 3.82 -17.24 11.66
C GLY A 19 4.08 -18.54 10.89
N GLN A 20 3.58 -19.69 11.38
CA GLN A 20 3.66 -20.97 10.68
C GLN A 20 2.80 -20.97 9.42
N ARG A 21 1.57 -20.44 9.51
CA ARG A 21 0.64 -20.33 8.36
C ARG A 21 1.18 -19.40 7.27
N LEU A 22 1.74 -18.25 7.64
CA LEU A 22 2.37 -17.33 6.69
C LEU A 22 3.60 -17.97 6.04
N ASN A 23 4.42 -18.66 6.83
CA ASN A 23 5.59 -19.34 6.29
C ASN A 23 5.23 -20.44 5.27
N SER A 24 4.23 -21.26 5.56
CA SER A 24 3.75 -22.27 4.59
C SER A 24 3.17 -21.62 3.35
N PHE A 25 2.34 -20.59 3.52
CA PHE A 25 1.75 -19.85 2.41
C PHE A 25 2.81 -19.27 1.46
N PHE A 26 3.81 -18.55 1.99
CA PHE A 26 4.87 -17.97 1.15
C PHE A 26 5.78 -19.02 0.52
N LYS A 27 5.99 -20.17 1.18
CA LYS A 27 6.69 -21.31 0.59
C LYS A 27 5.92 -21.85 -0.62
N ASP A 28 4.61 -22.00 -0.52
CA ASP A 28 3.77 -22.48 -1.62
C ASP A 28 3.71 -21.47 -2.75
N GLN A 29 3.56 -20.18 -2.45
CA GLN A 29 3.61 -19.11 -3.46
C GLN A 29 4.98 -18.99 -4.12
N ALA A 30 6.07 -19.26 -3.41
CA ALA A 30 7.43 -19.27 -3.96
C ALA A 30 7.63 -20.39 -5.00
N LEU A 31 7.01 -21.55 -4.79
CA LEU A 31 7.12 -22.73 -5.65
C LEU A 31 6.11 -22.74 -6.79
N TYR A 32 4.83 -22.48 -6.49
CA TYR A 32 3.71 -22.67 -7.41
C TYR A 32 2.96 -21.38 -7.75
N GLY A 33 3.24 -20.30 -7.03
CA GLY A 33 2.51 -19.04 -7.18
C GLY A 33 2.57 -18.50 -8.60
N ARG A 34 1.42 -18.06 -9.11
CA ARG A 34 1.29 -17.38 -10.41
C ARG A 34 1.40 -15.88 -10.22
N PHE A 35 1.91 -15.19 -11.24
CA PHE A 35 2.06 -13.73 -11.22
C PHE A 35 0.71 -12.97 -11.17
N ARG A 36 -0.38 -13.62 -11.63
CA ARG A 36 -1.72 -13.02 -11.72
C ARG A 36 -2.27 -12.49 -10.40
N ILE A 37 -1.99 -13.15 -9.28
CA ILE A 37 -2.56 -12.74 -7.98
C ILE A 37 -1.91 -11.44 -7.50
N PRO A 38 -0.57 -11.31 -7.43
CA PRO A 38 0.08 -10.02 -7.16
C PRO A 38 -0.36 -8.88 -8.08
N THR A 39 -0.53 -9.14 -9.38
CA THR A 39 -1.04 -8.13 -10.33
C THR A 39 -2.47 -7.70 -9.99
N LEU A 40 -3.34 -8.65 -9.62
CA LEU A 40 -4.70 -8.33 -9.20
C LEU A 40 -4.71 -7.50 -7.91
N ILE A 41 -3.84 -7.83 -6.95
CA ILE A 41 -3.68 -7.03 -5.73
C ILE A 41 -3.20 -5.62 -6.07
N ALA A 42 -2.20 -5.47 -6.94
CA ALA A 42 -1.73 -4.16 -7.40
C ALA A 42 -2.83 -3.35 -8.10
N LEU A 43 -3.66 -4.01 -8.92
CA LEU A 43 -4.79 -3.39 -9.59
C LEU A 43 -5.85 -2.91 -8.58
N LEU A 44 -6.22 -3.76 -7.62
CA LEU A 44 -7.16 -3.40 -6.55
C LEU A 44 -6.63 -2.28 -5.67
N ALA A 45 -5.33 -2.29 -5.36
CA ALA A 45 -4.67 -1.19 -4.68
C ALA A 45 -4.74 0.09 -5.53
N GLY A 46 -4.47 0.02 -6.84
CA GLY A 46 -4.58 1.14 -7.76
C GLY A 46 -5.97 1.77 -7.73
N ILE A 47 -7.01 0.93 -7.84
CA ILE A 47 -8.41 1.39 -7.74
C ILE A 47 -8.66 2.05 -6.39
N ALA A 48 -8.24 1.42 -5.29
CA ALA A 48 -8.40 1.96 -3.94
C ALA A 48 -7.71 3.32 -3.75
N TRP A 49 -6.56 3.54 -4.37
CA TRP A 49 -5.85 4.82 -4.34
C TRP A 49 -6.50 5.87 -5.24
N ALA A 50 -6.99 5.47 -6.41
CA ALA A 50 -7.71 6.34 -7.33
C ALA A 50 -9.05 6.85 -6.77
N PHE A 51 -9.59 6.21 -5.72
CA PHE A 51 -10.74 6.74 -4.98
C PHE A 51 -10.41 8.03 -4.20
N GLN A 52 -9.15 8.35 -3.93
CA GLN A 52 -8.78 9.58 -3.22
C GLN A 52 -9.20 10.86 -3.96
N PRO A 53 -8.78 11.10 -5.22
CA PRO A 53 -9.25 12.28 -5.97
C PRO A 53 -10.76 12.26 -6.23
N VAL A 54 -11.37 11.07 -6.32
CA VAL A 54 -12.85 10.95 -6.41
C VAL A 54 -13.52 11.43 -5.13
N ALA A 55 -13.02 11.02 -3.97
CA ALA A 55 -13.53 11.43 -2.68
C ALA A 55 -13.37 12.93 -2.47
N THR A 56 -12.20 13.48 -2.81
CA THR A 56 -11.97 14.94 -2.82
C THR A 56 -12.96 15.63 -3.74
N PHE A 57 -13.09 15.19 -5.00
CA PHE A 57 -14.02 15.77 -5.97
C PHE A 57 -15.46 15.81 -5.46
N TYR A 58 -15.97 14.72 -4.87
CA TYR A 58 -17.34 14.68 -4.35
C TYR A 58 -17.54 15.41 -3.02
N ALA A 59 -16.48 15.75 -2.29
CA ALA A 59 -16.56 16.55 -1.06
C ALA A 59 -16.76 18.05 -1.35
N LEU A 60 -16.36 18.51 -2.54
CA LEU A 60 -16.39 19.91 -2.95
C LEU A 60 -17.76 20.35 -3.47
N ASP A 61 -18.02 21.66 -3.38
CA ASP A 61 -19.21 22.29 -3.93
C ASP A 61 -19.29 22.16 -5.46
N GLN A 62 -20.52 22.22 -6.00
CA GLN A 62 -20.76 21.96 -7.43
C GLN A 62 -19.98 22.90 -8.36
N ASP A 63 -19.87 24.18 -8.01
CA ASP A 63 -19.17 25.15 -8.84
C ASP A 63 -17.66 24.86 -8.87
N VAL A 64 -17.08 24.55 -7.71
CA VAL A 64 -15.67 24.14 -7.58
C VAL A 64 -15.39 22.87 -8.38
N ARG A 65 -16.28 21.86 -8.30
CA ARG A 65 -16.12 20.61 -9.06
C ARG A 65 -16.01 20.85 -10.56
N ILE A 66 -16.81 21.76 -11.11
CA ILE A 66 -16.77 22.08 -12.55
C ILE A 66 -15.42 22.70 -12.91
N ASP A 67 -14.84 23.50 -12.02
CA ASP A 67 -13.60 24.24 -12.24
C ASP A 67 -12.35 23.35 -12.26
N ILE A 68 -12.37 22.21 -11.55
CA ILE A 68 -11.20 21.31 -11.40
C ILE A 68 -11.40 19.93 -12.06
N MET A 69 -12.43 19.74 -12.88
CA MET A 69 -12.80 18.42 -13.38
C MET A 69 -11.68 17.73 -14.18
N ASN A 70 -10.91 18.48 -14.99
CA ASN A 70 -9.82 17.87 -15.76
C ASN A 70 -8.64 17.52 -14.85
N ALA A 71 -8.32 18.38 -13.89
CA ALA A 71 -7.30 18.10 -12.88
C ALA A 71 -7.63 16.86 -12.06
N ALA A 72 -8.88 16.73 -11.57
CA ALA A 72 -9.33 15.55 -10.84
C ALA A 72 -9.22 14.26 -11.67
N ALA A 73 -9.52 14.33 -12.98
CA ALA A 73 -9.36 13.20 -13.89
C ALA A 73 -7.89 12.82 -14.12
N ALA A 74 -6.99 13.81 -14.23
CA ALA A 74 -5.55 13.56 -14.33
C ALA A 74 -5.00 12.92 -13.05
N GLU A 75 -5.40 13.44 -11.89
CA GLU A 75 -5.01 12.93 -10.58
C GLU A 75 -5.48 11.50 -10.33
N TRP A 76 -6.67 11.15 -10.82
CA TRP A 76 -7.17 9.77 -10.79
C TRP A 76 -6.20 8.79 -11.44
N ILE A 77 -5.66 9.14 -12.62
CA ILE A 77 -4.71 8.29 -13.36
C ILE A 77 -3.40 8.16 -12.58
N VAL A 78 -2.90 9.27 -12.03
CA VAL A 78 -1.67 9.29 -11.22
C VAL A 78 -1.82 8.37 -10.01
N HIS A 79 -2.89 8.57 -9.23
CA HIS A 79 -3.17 7.77 -8.03
C HIS A 79 -3.43 6.30 -8.34
N PHE A 80 -4.06 6.00 -9.48
CA PHE A 80 -4.24 4.62 -9.96
C PHE A 80 -2.89 3.92 -10.24
N MET A 81 -1.91 4.65 -10.75
CA MET A 81 -0.56 4.14 -11.06
C MET A 81 0.36 4.02 -9.85
N MET A 82 0.11 4.78 -8.78
CA MET A 82 0.97 4.83 -7.59
C MET A 82 1.31 3.45 -6.99
N PRO A 83 0.34 2.53 -6.78
CA PRO A 83 0.67 1.20 -6.21
C PRO A 83 1.58 0.35 -7.09
N PHE A 84 1.53 0.51 -8.41
CA PHE A 84 2.48 -0.15 -9.33
C PHE A 84 3.88 0.45 -9.17
N GLY A 85 3.98 1.76 -9.02
CA GLY A 85 5.24 2.46 -8.71
C GLY A 85 5.84 1.99 -7.38
N ILE A 86 5.02 1.90 -6.33
CA ILE A 86 5.44 1.38 -5.01
C ILE A 86 5.93 -0.07 -5.14
N TRP A 87 5.20 -0.91 -5.88
CA TRP A 87 5.61 -2.30 -6.09
C TRP A 87 6.98 -2.40 -6.75
N LEU A 88 7.20 -1.62 -7.82
CA LEU A 88 8.46 -1.59 -8.54
C LEU A 88 9.60 -1.05 -7.66
N PHE A 89 9.35 0.03 -6.93
CA PHE A 89 10.30 0.63 -5.99
C PHE A 89 10.72 -0.39 -4.92
N VAL A 90 9.76 -1.01 -4.24
CA VAL A 90 10.03 -1.97 -3.17
C VAL A 90 10.81 -3.18 -3.69
N TRP A 91 10.43 -3.71 -4.84
CA TRP A 91 11.17 -4.80 -5.48
C TRP A 91 12.62 -4.40 -5.81
N ALA A 92 12.81 -3.24 -6.44
CA ALA A 92 14.13 -2.76 -6.84
C ALA A 92 15.02 -2.51 -5.62
N ALA A 93 14.46 -1.91 -4.56
CA ALA A 93 15.15 -1.66 -3.31
C ALA A 93 15.55 -2.97 -2.61
N PHE A 94 14.64 -3.95 -2.55
CA PHE A 94 14.95 -5.28 -1.99
C PHE A 94 16.03 -5.98 -2.80
N PHE A 95 15.98 -5.89 -4.13
CA PHE A 95 16.98 -6.47 -5.00
C PHE A 95 18.36 -5.84 -4.75
N ALA A 96 18.44 -4.51 -4.72
CA ALA A 96 19.69 -3.78 -4.52
C ALA A 96 20.29 -4.07 -3.14
N LEU A 97 19.51 -3.96 -2.06
CA LEU A 97 19.99 -4.21 -0.71
C LEU A 97 20.38 -5.68 -0.50
N ALA A 98 19.61 -6.63 -1.03
CA ALA A 98 19.98 -8.04 -0.93
C ALA A 98 21.27 -8.35 -1.71
N LYS A 99 21.51 -7.70 -2.85
CA LYS A 99 22.79 -7.81 -3.58
C LYS A 99 23.95 -7.22 -2.78
N LEU A 100 23.77 -6.05 -2.19
CA LEU A 100 24.80 -5.39 -1.36
C LEU A 100 25.19 -6.24 -0.15
N LEU A 101 24.25 -7.02 0.40
CA LEU A 101 24.50 -7.94 1.51
C LEU A 101 24.99 -9.34 1.07
N GLY A 102 25.29 -9.54 -0.21
CA GLY A 102 25.84 -10.79 -0.75
C GLY A 102 24.82 -11.91 -0.99
N GLY A 103 23.53 -11.62 -0.94
CA GLY A 103 22.47 -12.62 -1.12
C GLY A 103 22.32 -13.12 -2.57
N ARG A 104 22.03 -14.41 -2.73
CA ARG A 104 21.63 -15.03 -4.00
C ARG A 104 20.12 -14.87 -4.20
N ILE A 105 19.76 -14.02 -5.16
CA ILE A 105 18.38 -13.59 -5.36
C ILE A 105 17.73 -14.36 -6.52
N ARG A 106 16.53 -14.89 -6.29
CA ARG A 106 15.65 -15.41 -7.34
C ARG A 106 14.72 -14.28 -7.81
N VAL A 107 15.18 -13.49 -8.79
CA VAL A 107 14.54 -12.21 -9.19
C VAL A 107 13.04 -12.32 -9.45
N GLY A 108 12.61 -13.27 -10.29
CA GLY A 108 11.18 -13.45 -10.61
C GLY A 108 10.34 -13.88 -9.40
N ARG A 109 10.94 -14.59 -8.44
CA ARG A 109 10.27 -14.95 -7.19
C ARG A 109 10.15 -13.73 -6.27
N LEU A 110 11.21 -12.92 -6.14
CA LEU A 110 11.20 -11.71 -5.34
C LEU A 110 10.13 -10.73 -5.84
N PHE A 111 10.09 -10.46 -7.15
CA PHE A 111 9.12 -9.55 -7.76
C PHE A 111 7.67 -10.00 -7.49
N LYS A 112 7.38 -11.27 -7.75
CA LYS A 112 6.07 -11.88 -7.50
C LYS A 112 5.68 -11.81 -6.01
N LEU A 113 6.58 -12.17 -5.11
CA LEU A 113 6.25 -12.23 -3.68
C LEU A 113 6.14 -10.84 -3.04
N ALA A 114 6.90 -9.85 -3.51
CA ALA A 114 6.83 -8.47 -3.03
C ALA A 114 5.43 -7.85 -3.24
N GLY A 115 4.70 -8.27 -4.29
CA GLY A 115 3.36 -7.74 -4.57
C GLY A 115 2.31 -8.10 -3.51
N TRP A 116 2.53 -9.12 -2.67
CA TRP A 116 1.62 -9.43 -1.56
C TRP A 116 1.59 -8.34 -0.49
N GLY A 117 2.68 -7.61 -0.30
CA GLY A 117 2.72 -6.48 0.65
C GLY A 117 1.94 -5.25 0.17
N LEU A 118 1.38 -5.27 -1.05
CA LEU A 118 0.45 -4.23 -1.53
C LEU A 118 -0.96 -4.40 -0.94
N ALA A 119 -1.32 -5.57 -0.41
CA ALA A 119 -2.67 -5.80 0.11
C ALA A 119 -3.02 -4.85 1.28
N PRO A 120 -2.15 -4.66 2.31
CA PRO A 120 -2.41 -3.63 3.33
C PRO A 120 -2.31 -2.20 2.78
N ILE A 121 -1.53 -1.96 1.73
CA ILE A 121 -1.41 -0.65 1.07
C ILE A 121 -2.71 -0.27 0.33
N ALA A 122 -3.46 -1.25 -0.18
CA ALA A 122 -4.81 -1.01 -0.71
C ALA A 122 -5.74 -0.44 0.37
N ALA A 123 -5.70 -1.00 1.58
CA ALA A 123 -6.47 -0.49 2.71
C ALA A 123 -6.03 0.93 3.11
N PHE A 124 -4.74 1.26 3.00
CA PHE A 124 -4.28 2.64 3.19
C PHE A 124 -4.93 3.59 2.17
N GLY A 125 -5.00 3.22 0.89
CA GLY A 125 -5.68 4.04 -0.13
C GLY A 125 -7.13 4.39 0.26
N ILE A 126 -7.87 3.42 0.81
CA ILE A 126 -9.25 3.62 1.29
C ILE A 126 -9.29 4.55 2.52
N VAL A 127 -8.45 4.30 3.52
CA VAL A 127 -8.37 5.14 4.73
C VAL A 127 -8.07 6.59 4.34
N ARG A 128 -7.16 6.78 3.38
CA ARG A 128 -6.79 8.10 2.89
C ARG A 128 -7.93 8.78 2.13
N ALA A 129 -8.68 8.04 1.30
CA ALA A 129 -9.84 8.57 0.60
C ALA A 129 -10.92 9.06 1.58
N VAL A 130 -11.14 8.33 2.68
CA VAL A 130 -12.05 8.76 3.76
C VAL A 130 -11.54 10.04 4.43
N GLY A 131 -10.23 10.11 4.74
CA GLY A 131 -9.62 11.32 5.29
C GLY A 131 -9.81 12.54 4.39
N ASN A 132 -9.55 12.39 3.10
CA ASN A 132 -9.78 13.44 2.11
C ASN A 132 -11.26 13.86 2.06
N TYR A 133 -12.19 12.91 2.04
CA TYR A 133 -13.62 13.25 1.98
C TYR A 133 -14.05 14.18 3.13
N TYR A 134 -13.55 13.94 4.35
CA TYR A 134 -13.87 14.80 5.49
C TYR A 134 -13.11 16.11 5.49
N ALA A 135 -11.85 16.12 5.07
CA ALA A 135 -11.01 17.32 5.08
C ALA A 135 -11.44 18.36 4.02
N PHE A 136 -11.98 17.91 2.88
CA PHE A 136 -12.41 18.81 1.80
C PHE A 136 -13.89 19.21 1.86
N GLN A 137 -14.63 18.83 2.92
CA GLN A 137 -16.03 19.21 3.05
C GLN A 137 -16.19 20.70 3.28
N GLY A 138 -16.85 21.39 2.35
CA GLY A 138 -17.12 22.82 2.45
C GLY A 138 -15.94 23.73 2.14
N GLU A 139 -14.84 23.16 1.62
CA GLU A 139 -13.69 23.93 1.15
C GLU A 139 -14.00 24.62 -0.17
N THR A 140 -13.51 25.85 -0.31
CA THR A 140 -13.65 26.67 -1.51
C THR A 140 -12.31 26.86 -2.18
N LEU A 141 -12.28 27.06 -3.50
CA LEU A 141 -11.02 27.35 -4.20
C LEU A 141 -10.42 28.67 -3.71
N PRO A 142 -9.10 28.73 -3.47
CA PRO A 142 -8.45 29.95 -2.97
C PRO A 142 -8.60 31.13 -3.92
N HIS A 143 -8.61 30.85 -5.24
CA HIS A 143 -8.62 31.84 -6.32
C HIS A 143 -9.49 31.38 -7.50
N GLU A 144 -9.91 32.31 -8.35
CA GLU A 144 -10.63 32.00 -9.59
C GLU A 144 -9.75 31.15 -10.52
N VAL A 145 -10.11 29.87 -10.68
CA VAL A 145 -9.43 28.96 -11.59
C VAL A 145 -9.89 29.21 -13.01
N ARG A 146 -8.94 29.40 -13.93
CA ARG A 146 -9.25 29.57 -15.36
C ARG A 146 -9.70 28.24 -15.97
N ARG A 147 -11.02 28.08 -16.11
CA ARG A 147 -11.67 26.91 -16.72
C ARG A 147 -11.09 26.55 -18.10
N GLY A 148 -10.92 25.25 -18.35
CA GLY A 148 -10.54 24.72 -19.65
C GLY A 148 -9.04 24.82 -19.96
N VAL A 149 -8.23 25.27 -18.99
CA VAL A 149 -6.78 25.28 -19.09
C VAL A 149 -6.22 24.33 -18.04
N MET A 150 -5.88 23.11 -18.44
CA MET A 150 -5.46 22.02 -17.54
C MET A 150 -4.37 22.43 -16.54
N SER A 151 -3.38 23.22 -16.95
CA SER A 151 -2.31 23.66 -16.05
C SER A 151 -2.82 24.57 -14.93
N ALA A 152 -3.80 25.44 -15.21
CA ALA A 152 -4.39 26.31 -14.20
C ALA A 152 -5.32 25.54 -13.25
N GLU A 153 -6.05 24.54 -13.78
CA GLU A 153 -6.87 23.64 -12.95
C GLU A 153 -6.00 22.79 -12.01
N LEU A 154 -4.88 22.27 -12.51
CA LEU A 154 -3.95 21.48 -11.72
C LEU A 154 -3.28 22.32 -10.63
N GLU A 155 -2.80 23.51 -10.96
CA GLU A 155 -2.24 24.46 -9.98
C GLU A 155 -3.27 24.85 -8.91
N GLY A 156 -4.52 25.11 -9.31
CA GLY A 156 -5.62 25.38 -8.38
C GLY A 156 -5.90 24.20 -7.44
N TYR A 157 -5.90 22.98 -7.97
CA TYR A 157 -6.07 21.76 -7.17
C TYR A 157 -4.88 21.54 -6.21
N GLU A 158 -3.65 21.68 -6.67
CA GLU A 158 -2.43 21.53 -5.87
C GLU A 158 -2.42 22.53 -4.70
N ASN A 159 -2.75 23.80 -4.95
CA ASN A 159 -2.83 24.83 -3.91
C ASN A 159 -3.91 24.48 -2.85
N MET A 160 -5.09 24.05 -3.29
CA MET A 160 -6.17 23.62 -2.39
C MET A 160 -5.74 22.40 -1.55
N VAL A 161 -5.03 21.43 -2.14
CA VAL A 161 -4.50 20.28 -1.41
C VAL A 161 -3.45 20.69 -0.39
N ALA A 162 -2.57 21.64 -0.73
CA ALA A 162 -1.55 22.15 0.18
C ALA A 162 -2.14 22.89 1.38
N GLU A 163 -3.21 23.68 1.19
CA GLU A 163 -3.91 24.38 2.28
C GLU A 163 -4.57 23.41 3.27
N VAL A 164 -5.16 22.33 2.76
CA VAL A 164 -5.86 21.30 3.55
C VAL A 164 -4.88 20.24 4.09
N GLY A 165 -3.61 20.24 3.66
CA GLY A 165 -2.61 19.21 4.01
C GLY A 165 -2.36 19.04 5.51
N ALA A 166 -2.56 20.09 6.30
CA ALA A 166 -2.43 20.05 7.77
C ALA A 166 -3.73 19.68 8.51
N ASP A 167 -4.83 19.40 7.80
CA ASP A 167 -6.12 19.08 8.41
C ASP A 167 -6.01 17.82 9.31
N PRO A 168 -6.56 17.85 10.54
CA PRO A 168 -6.46 16.73 11.48
C PRO A 168 -6.98 15.39 10.93
N ALA A 169 -8.01 15.38 10.08
CA ALA A 169 -8.55 14.15 9.48
C ALA A 169 -7.55 13.55 8.48
N ILE A 170 -6.89 14.40 7.70
CA ILE A 170 -5.79 14.01 6.81
C ILE A 170 -4.59 13.49 7.63
N VAL A 171 -4.16 14.19 8.68
CA VAL A 171 -3.05 13.74 9.54
C VAL A 171 -3.37 12.37 10.16
N ALA A 172 -4.59 12.20 10.70
CA ALA A 172 -5.05 10.96 11.30
C ALA A 172 -5.12 9.81 10.28
N ALA A 173 -5.62 10.07 9.08
CA ALA A 173 -5.68 9.07 8.01
C ALA A 173 -4.28 8.64 7.54
N THR A 174 -3.31 9.56 7.45
CA THR A 174 -1.91 9.22 7.13
C THR A 174 -1.27 8.41 8.25
N ALA A 175 -1.48 8.78 9.51
CA ALA A 175 -0.96 8.02 10.65
C ALA A 175 -1.53 6.59 10.68
N ALA A 176 -2.85 6.44 10.52
CA ALA A 176 -3.51 5.14 10.42
C ALA A 176 -2.99 4.33 9.21
N GLY A 177 -2.77 4.98 8.08
CA GLY A 177 -2.13 4.41 6.89
C GLY A 177 -0.72 3.89 7.13
N CYS A 178 0.10 4.65 7.85
CA CYS A 178 1.46 4.24 8.21
C CYS A 178 1.46 3.01 9.12
N LEU A 179 0.47 2.85 10.00
CA LEU A 179 0.33 1.61 10.79
C LEU A 179 0.09 0.38 9.90
N LEU A 180 -0.56 0.54 8.74
CA LEU A 180 -0.74 -0.54 7.76
C LEU A 180 0.55 -0.92 7.04
N LEU A 181 1.63 -0.13 7.14
CA LEU A 181 2.95 -0.55 6.65
C LEU A 181 3.56 -1.67 7.50
N VAL A 182 3.16 -1.82 8.77
CA VAL A 182 3.65 -2.90 9.64
C VAL A 182 3.30 -4.28 9.08
N PRO A 183 2.02 -4.61 8.79
CA PRO A 183 1.71 -5.89 8.14
C PRO A 183 2.32 -6.01 6.74
N SER A 184 2.45 -4.92 5.97
CA SER A 184 3.16 -4.95 4.68
C SER A 184 4.62 -5.37 4.83
N ALA A 185 5.33 -4.79 5.80
CA ALA A 185 6.72 -5.13 6.11
C ALA A 185 6.85 -6.59 6.53
N LEU A 186 5.93 -7.11 7.36
CA LEU A 186 5.91 -8.52 7.72
C LEU A 186 5.77 -9.42 6.49
N LEU A 187 4.85 -9.12 5.58
CA LEU A 187 4.69 -9.87 4.32
C LEU A 187 5.94 -9.79 3.45
N TRP A 188 6.57 -8.62 3.35
CA TRP A 188 7.81 -8.42 2.63
C TRP A 188 9.00 -9.18 3.24
N MET A 189 9.09 -9.29 4.57
CA MET A 189 10.10 -10.14 5.22
C MET A 189 10.00 -11.59 4.76
N TYR A 190 8.78 -12.15 4.69
CA TYR A 190 8.57 -13.48 4.14
C TYR A 190 8.91 -13.54 2.65
N ALA A 191 8.55 -12.52 1.86
CA ALA A 191 8.87 -12.45 0.45
C ALA A 191 10.40 -12.50 0.21
N VAL A 192 11.17 -11.69 0.93
CA VAL A 192 12.64 -11.64 0.83
C VAL A 192 13.26 -12.94 1.33
N ARG A 193 12.80 -13.47 2.47
CA ARG A 193 13.29 -14.74 3.05
C ARG A 193 13.13 -15.92 2.10
N HIS A 194 12.01 -16.00 1.37
CA HIS A 194 11.75 -17.10 0.42
C HIS A 194 12.36 -16.87 -0.97
N SER A 195 12.91 -15.69 -1.22
CA SER A 195 13.51 -15.30 -2.50
C SER A 195 15.03 -15.15 -2.47
N THR A 196 15.62 -15.20 -1.27
CA THR A 196 17.06 -15.03 -1.02
C THR A 196 17.54 -16.09 -0.04
N ASP A 197 18.86 -16.22 0.10
CA ASP A 197 19.52 -17.06 1.11
C ASP A 197 20.14 -16.23 2.24
N LEU A 198 19.66 -15.00 2.42
CA LEU A 198 20.12 -14.11 3.48
C LEU A 198 19.73 -14.61 4.88
N GLU A 199 20.54 -14.26 5.86
CA GLU A 199 20.22 -14.49 7.27
C GLU A 199 19.07 -13.61 7.74
N HIS A 200 18.41 -14.01 8.83
CA HIS A 200 17.23 -13.30 9.33
C HIS A 200 17.48 -11.80 9.62
N ARG A 201 18.65 -11.46 10.18
CA ARG A 201 19.04 -10.06 10.46
C ARG A 201 19.21 -9.25 9.17
N GLN A 202 19.80 -9.85 8.14
CA GLN A 202 19.97 -9.22 6.83
C GLN A 202 18.62 -9.00 6.15
N VAL A 203 17.73 -10.00 6.20
CA VAL A 203 16.35 -9.88 5.68
C VAL A 203 15.61 -8.71 6.35
N LEU A 204 15.76 -8.56 7.67
CA LEU A 204 15.16 -7.45 8.40
C LEU A 204 15.67 -6.10 7.86
N THR A 205 16.99 -5.93 7.68
CA THR A 205 17.56 -4.70 7.11
C THR A 205 17.05 -4.42 5.70
N VAL A 206 16.99 -5.43 4.83
CA VAL A 206 16.51 -5.32 3.45
C VAL A 206 15.08 -4.80 3.40
N VAL A 207 14.25 -5.15 4.38
CA VAL A 207 12.83 -4.76 4.39
C VAL A 207 12.58 -3.46 5.14
N VAL A 208 13.20 -3.27 6.30
CA VAL A 208 12.97 -2.09 7.15
C VAL A 208 13.43 -0.81 6.46
N VAL A 209 14.60 -0.81 5.80
CA VAL A 209 15.13 0.41 5.17
C VAL A 209 14.19 0.96 4.08
N PRO A 210 13.74 0.18 3.08
CA PRO A 210 12.80 0.69 2.07
C PRO A 210 11.41 0.98 2.64
N THR A 211 10.97 0.25 3.66
CA THR A 211 9.68 0.51 4.32
C THR A 211 9.70 1.85 5.05
N LEU A 212 10.79 2.17 5.76
CA LEU A 212 10.96 3.46 6.42
C LEU A 212 11.06 4.61 5.40
N ALA A 213 11.75 4.39 4.28
CA ALA A 213 11.78 5.36 3.18
C ALA A 213 10.37 5.61 2.61
N LEU A 214 9.57 4.56 2.44
CA LEU A 214 8.18 4.68 1.99
C LEU A 214 7.29 5.40 3.03
N ALA A 215 7.46 5.10 4.32
CA ALA A 215 6.76 5.80 5.39
C ALA A 215 7.14 7.28 5.42
N ALA A 216 8.43 7.59 5.30
CA ALA A 216 8.92 8.97 5.23
C ALA A 216 8.38 9.70 4.00
N TYR A 217 8.25 9.03 2.85
CA TYR A 217 7.61 9.59 1.67
C TYR A 217 6.13 9.93 1.94
N PHE A 218 5.36 9.04 2.55
CA PHE A 218 3.95 9.31 2.88
C PHE A 218 3.76 10.43 3.89
N VAL A 219 4.66 10.54 4.88
CA VAL A 219 4.64 11.63 5.85
C VAL A 219 5.13 12.93 5.23
N GLY A 220 6.13 12.90 4.35
CA GLY A 220 6.64 14.09 3.66
C GLY A 220 5.60 14.70 2.72
N ASN A 221 4.84 13.84 2.01
CA ASN A 221 3.74 14.26 1.14
C ASN A 221 2.51 14.81 1.89
N LEU A 222 2.55 14.87 3.23
CA LEU A 222 1.55 15.56 4.06
C LEU A 222 1.83 17.07 4.14
N PHE A 223 3.08 17.47 3.95
CA PHE A 223 3.57 18.84 4.19
C PHE A 223 4.03 19.53 2.89
N LEU A 224 3.87 18.87 1.75
CA LEU A 224 4.13 19.39 0.41
C LEU A 224 2.79 19.63 -0.27
#